data_AF-A0A2V6SC80-F1
#
_entry.id   AF-A0A2V6SC80-F1
#
_cell.length_a   1.000
_cell.length_b   1.000
_cell.length_c   1.000
_cell.angle_alpha   90.00
_cell.angle_beta   90.00
_cell.angle_gamma   90.00
#
_symmetry.space_group_name_H-M   'P 1'
#
loop_
_entity.id
_entity.type
_entity.pdbx_description
1 polymer ?
#
loop_
_entity_poly.entity_id
_entity_poly.type
_entity_poly.pdbx_seq_one_letter_code
_entity_poly.pdbx_strand_id
1 'polypeptide(L)' 'PEAVRKAALETGIPDGGTIQGYGVKFAPPDHPMAGQNLRSFPVVFQYVKGKSEVVYPKSIQTTEPVLPLPA' A
#
# COMPACT_ATOMS: atom_id res chain seq x y z
N PRO A 1 24.08 -12.33 -0.78
CA PRO A 1 23.62 -11.13 -0.02
C PRO A 1 23.43 -9.89 -0.91
N GLU A 2 24.46 -9.49 -1.65
CA GLU A 2 24.45 -8.33 -2.56
C GLU A 2 23.38 -8.39 -3.65
N ALA A 3 23.26 -9.54 -4.33
CA ALA A 3 22.28 -9.73 -5.40
C ALA A 3 20.83 -9.52 -4.92
N VAL A 4 20.51 -9.99 -3.70
CA VAL A 4 19.17 -9.82 -3.10
C VAL A 4 18.91 -8.34 -2.78
N ARG A 5 19.90 -7.62 -2.24
CA ARG A 5 19.78 -6.18 -1.96
C ARG A 5 19.53 -5.39 -3.25
N LYS A 6 20.30 -5.68 -4.30
CA LYS A 6 20.13 -5.05 -5.61
C LYS A 6 18.72 -5.27 -6.17
N ALA A 7 18.26 -6.53 -6.17
CA ALA A 7 16.91 -6.87 -6.63
C ALA A 7 15.82 -6.14 -5.83
N ALA A 8 15.96 -6.04 -4.51
CA ALA A 8 15.02 -5.30 -3.67
C ALA A 8 14.98 -3.80 -4.03
N LEU A 9 16.12 -3.15 -4.22
CA LEU A 9 16.18 -1.72 -4.58
C LEU A 9 15.64 -1.42 -5.99
N GLU A 10 15.82 -2.37 -6.91
CA GLU A 10 15.28 -2.33 -8.28
C GLU A 10 13.77 -2.60 -8.32
N THR A 11 13.22 -3.31 -7.33
CA THR A 11 11.80 -3.64 -7.28
C THR A 11 10.97 -2.36 -7.14
N GLY A 12 10.09 -2.15 -8.11
CA GLY A 12 9.19 -1.01 -8.20
C GLY A 12 7.78 -1.48 -8.53
N ILE A 13 6.94 -1.65 -7.51
CA ILE A 13 5.52 -1.96 -7.67
C ILE A 13 4.73 -0.66 -7.45
N PRO A 14 3.83 -0.26 -8.36
CA PRO A 14 2.99 0.92 -8.16
C PRO A 14 1.98 0.71 -7.03
N ASP A 15 1.41 1.79 -6.55
CA ASP A 15 0.26 1.74 -5.64
C ASP A 15 -0.88 0.93 -6.27
N GLY A 16 -1.56 0.11 -5.47
CA GLY A 16 -2.54 -0.87 -5.93
C GLY A 16 -1.94 -2.15 -6.51
N GLY A 17 -0.62 -2.22 -6.71
CA GLY A 17 0.03 -3.35 -7.38
C GLY A 17 0.27 -4.58 -6.49
N THR A 18 0.09 -4.47 -5.18
CA THR A 18 0.12 -5.63 -4.26
C THR A 18 -1.30 -6.07 -3.88
N ILE A 19 -1.43 -7.31 -3.38
CA ILE A 19 -2.71 -7.85 -2.89
C ILE A 19 -3.32 -6.97 -1.80
N GLN A 20 -2.48 -6.32 -0.98
CA GLN A 20 -2.92 -5.44 0.10
C GLN A 20 -3.09 -3.98 -0.35
N GLY A 21 -2.97 -3.69 -1.64
CA GLY A 21 -3.20 -2.37 -2.24
C GLY A 21 -2.06 -1.37 -2.09
N TYR A 22 -1.08 -1.56 -1.21
CA TYR A 22 0.10 -0.68 -1.17
C TYR A 22 1.08 -0.96 -2.32
N GLY A 23 2.02 -0.03 -2.55
CA GLY A 23 3.09 -0.20 -3.53
C GLY A 23 4.43 -0.66 -2.91
N VAL A 24 5.42 -0.97 -3.74
CA VAL A 24 6.76 -1.37 -3.26
C VAL A 24 7.82 -0.47 -3.89
N LYS A 25 8.56 0.25 -3.04
CA LYS A 25 9.81 0.92 -3.40
C LYS A 25 10.69 1.02 -2.17
N PHE A 26 11.80 0.30 -2.14
CA PHE A 26 12.73 0.36 -1.02
C PHE A 26 13.59 1.62 -1.07
N ALA A 27 13.79 2.23 0.10
CA ALA A 27 14.63 3.41 0.26
C ALA A 27 16.11 3.07 0.03
N PRO A 28 16.87 3.90 -0.70
CA PRO A 28 18.28 3.68 -0.98
C PRO A 28 19.15 3.88 0.29
N PRO A 29 20.42 3.43 0.27
CA PRO A 29 21.30 3.45 1.45
C PRO A 29 21.58 4.84 2.06
N ASP A 30 21.50 5.91 1.27
CA ASP A 30 21.71 7.30 1.68
C ASP A 30 20.42 7.97 2.22
N HIS A 31 19.29 7.27 2.18
CA HIS A 31 18.02 7.78 2.68
C HIS A 31 17.89 7.55 4.20
N PRO A 32 17.30 8.48 4.98
CA PRO A 32 17.09 8.30 6.43
C PRO A 32 16.30 7.04 6.81
N MET A 33 15.46 6.57 5.90
CA MET A 33 14.66 5.35 6.02
C MET A 33 15.23 4.18 5.20
N ALA A 34 16.54 4.13 4.96
CA ALA A 34 17.20 3.09 4.15
C ALA A 34 16.68 1.68 4.45
N GLY A 35 16.34 0.93 3.39
CA GLY A 35 15.78 -0.42 3.51
C GLY A 35 14.29 -0.50 3.88
N GLN A 36 13.61 0.62 4.20
CA GLN A 36 12.17 0.65 4.40
C GLN A 36 11.42 0.81 3.07
N ASN A 37 10.19 0.30 3.00
CA ASN A 37 9.32 0.50 1.85
C ASN A 37 8.64 1.89 1.90
N LEU A 38 9.02 2.77 0.98
CA LEU A 38 8.52 4.14 0.86
C LEU A 38 7.10 4.23 0.30
N ARG A 39 6.55 3.14 -0.24
CA ARG A 39 5.17 3.05 -0.77
C ARG A 39 4.26 2.18 0.08
N SER A 40 4.71 1.82 1.28
CA SER A 40 3.86 1.14 2.26
C SER A 40 2.89 2.14 2.88
N PHE A 41 1.60 1.85 2.82
CA PHE A 41 0.56 2.61 3.49
C PHE A 41 -0.58 1.68 3.91
N PRO A 42 -1.33 2.03 4.97
CA PRO A 42 -2.50 1.26 5.37
C PRO A 42 -3.63 1.45 4.34
N VAL A 43 -4.34 0.36 4.07
CA VAL A 43 -5.57 0.35 3.27
C VAL A 43 -6.75 0.10 4.19
N VAL A 44 -7.78 0.93 4.08
CA VAL A 44 -8.99 0.83 4.89
C VAL A 44 -10.06 0.16 4.06
N PHE A 45 -10.60 -0.93 4.59
CA PHE A 45 -11.71 -1.67 4.01
C PHE A 45 -13.00 -1.42 4.79
N GLN A 46 -14.11 -1.32 4.08
CA GLN A 46 -15.44 -1.33 4.68
C GLN A 46 -16.30 -2.38 3.98
N TYR A 47 -17.01 -3.19 4.76
CA TYR A 47 -18.01 -4.11 4.21
C TYR A 47 -19.29 -3.34 3.88
N VAL A 48 -19.59 -3.22 2.58
CA VAL A 48 -20.80 -2.56 2.08
C VAL A 48 -21.63 -3.58 1.31
N LYS A 49 -22.89 -3.80 1.74
CA LYS A 49 -23.80 -4.79 1.13
C LYS A 49 -23.16 -6.19 0.99
N GLY A 50 -22.38 -6.60 2.00
CA GLY A 50 -21.72 -7.91 2.03
C GLY A 50 -20.45 -8.02 1.18
N LYS A 51 -19.95 -6.92 0.59
CA LYS A 51 -18.70 -6.89 -0.19
C LYS A 51 -17.64 -6.05 0.52
N SER A 52 -16.38 -6.49 0.48
CA SER A 52 -15.25 -5.70 0.98
C SER A 52 -14.88 -4.65 -0.06
N GLU A 53 -15.01 -3.38 0.31
CA GLU A 53 -14.70 -2.24 -0.55
C GLU A 53 -13.52 -1.46 0.03
N VAL A 54 -12.64 -0.93 -0.83
CA VAL A 54 -11.54 -0.05 -0.41
C VAL A 54 -12.08 1.36 -0.29
N VAL A 55 -12.10 1.89 0.93
CA VAL A 55 -12.61 3.24 1.21
C VAL A 55 -11.49 4.29 1.38
N TYR A 56 -10.24 3.84 1.55
CA TYR A 56 -9.04 4.69 1.62
C TYR A 56 -7.76 3.86 1.38
N PRO A 57 -6.69 4.41 0.76
CA PRO A 57 -6.51 5.77 0.26
C PRO A 57 -7.19 6.03 -1.08
N LYS A 58 -7.35 7.32 -1.42
CA LYS A 58 -7.99 7.79 -2.65
C LYS A 58 -7.39 7.21 -3.93
N SER A 59 -6.09 6.90 -3.93
CA SER A 59 -5.39 6.36 -5.10
C SER A 59 -5.89 4.98 -5.55
N ILE A 60 -6.50 4.22 -4.64
CA ILE A 60 -7.01 2.86 -4.89
C ILE A 60 -8.45 2.67 -4.38
N GLN A 61 -9.16 3.77 -4.12
CA GLN A 61 -10.50 3.78 -3.55
C GLN A 61 -11.53 3.23 -4.55
N THR A 62 -12.36 2.29 -4.12
CA THR A 62 -13.45 1.72 -4.93
C THR A 62 -14.81 2.32 -4.60
N THR A 63 -14.99 2.83 -3.36
CA THR A 63 -16.23 3.48 -2.92
C THR A 63 -15.96 4.53 -1.84
N GLU A 64 -16.90 5.46 -1.64
CA GLU A 64 -16.87 6.38 -0.51
C GLU A 64 -17.14 5.66 0.82
N PRO A 65 -16.47 6.04 1.93
CA PRO A 65 -16.76 5.50 3.25
C PRO A 65 -18.18 5.87 3.69
N VAL A 66 -18.92 4.89 4.20
CA VAL A 66 -20.23 5.10 4.83
C VAL A 66 -20.02 5.47 6.30
N LEU A 67 -20.38 6.71 6.65
CA LEU A 67 -20.29 7.25 8.00
C LEU A 67 -21.65 7.91 8.40
N PRO A 68 -22.02 7.92 9.70
CA PRO A 68 -21.35 7.24 10.80
C PRO A 68 -21.42 5.71 10.64
N LEU A 69 -20.55 5.01 11.36
CA LEU A 69 -20.65 3.55 11.41
C LEU A 69 -22.01 3.16 12.03
N PRO A 70 -22.65 2.07 11.56
CA PRO A 70 -23.86 1.55 12.20
C PRO A 70 -23.64 1.31 13.69
N ALA A 71 -24.67 1.59 14.50
CA ALA A 71 -24.66 1.37 15.95
C ALA A 71 -24.66 -0.11 16.32
#